data_AF-A0A2V7ZUQ6-F1
#
_entry.id   AF-A0A2V7ZUQ6-F1
#
_cell.length_a   1.000
_cell.length_b   1.000
_cell.length_c   1.000
_cell.angle_alpha   90.00
_cell.angle_beta   90.00
_cell.angle_gamma   90.00
#
_symmetry.space_group_name_H-M   'P 1'
#
loop_
_entity.id
_entity.type
_entity.pdbx_description
1 polymer ?
#
loop_
_entity_poly.entity_id
_entity_poly.type
_entity_poly.pdbx_seq_one_letter_code
_entity_poly.pdbx_strand_id
1 'polypeptide(L)'
;MKLWSRPSINVVVMTVVWMIGVALAASGQQAASGQKPQMVEDVFKNVQVLKGIPVDEFMGTMGLFSAALSMCCAECHDTAKWDADTPRKRIARRMVEMVNGINRTSFGGRQVVTCWTCHRGRDRPVVTPNLDIVYGEPLLEPDDILPAVPGLPRAETILDKYIQAIGGAARLSSLTSYVAKGTSEGFLGASRGPVEIYSKAPSQRTIIVHTTDGDLVRTFDGRTGSVMTPLTPVAIYDFTGGELEGARLDAQLSFPGRIKEFLGSWRVNNSTTIADRDVQVVQGTGANGLVATFYFDTKSGLLVRMVRYASSAVGRVPTQIDYADYRPVAGVMIPYRWTFTWLDGRDNIVLTEVQPNVSIEPAKFARPVPK
;
A
#
# COMPACT_ATOMS: atom_id res chain seq x y z
N MET A 1 -54.45 55.35 57.48
CA MET A 1 -55.09 56.58 56.98
C MET A 1 -54.08 57.73 57.07
N LYS A 2 -54.09 58.65 56.10
CA LYS A 2 -53.07 59.68 55.77
C LYS A 2 -51.93 59.16 54.89
N LEU A 3 -51.36 59.92 53.95
CA LEU A 3 -51.77 61.00 53.03
C LEU A 3 -50.47 61.32 52.25
N TRP A 4 -50.59 61.64 50.96
CA TRP A 4 -49.69 62.53 50.18
C TRP A 4 -48.24 62.15 49.78
N SER A 5 -48.02 62.25 48.46
CA SER A 5 -47.09 63.17 47.75
C SER A 5 -45.72 62.68 47.20
N ARG A 6 -45.63 62.79 45.86
CA ARG A 6 -44.54 63.37 45.02
C ARG A 6 -43.17 62.63 44.98
N PRO A 7 -42.25 62.95 44.03
CA PRO A 7 -42.21 62.32 42.71
C PRO A 7 -40.79 61.77 42.37
N SER A 8 -40.70 61.23 41.16
CA SER A 8 -39.54 60.75 40.40
C SER A 8 -38.26 61.60 40.51
N ILE A 9 -37.11 60.93 40.59
CA ILE A 9 -35.96 60.99 39.66
C ILE A 9 -34.89 60.04 40.23
N ASN A 10 -34.57 58.97 39.52
CA ASN A 10 -33.35 58.20 39.75
C ASN A 10 -32.58 58.14 38.43
N VAL A 11 -31.49 58.92 38.38
CA VAL A 11 -30.39 58.78 37.44
C VAL A 11 -29.44 57.77 38.04
N VAL A 12 -29.22 56.61 37.41
CA VAL A 12 -28.05 55.76 37.69
C VAL A 12 -27.54 55.13 36.39
N VAL A 13 -26.50 55.79 35.85
CA VAL A 13 -25.24 55.22 35.37
C VAL A 13 -25.31 53.86 34.64
N MET A 14 -25.29 53.91 33.30
CA MET A 14 -24.82 52.78 32.47
C MET A 14 -23.34 52.54 32.73
N THR A 15 -23.02 51.49 33.48
CA THR A 15 -21.68 50.88 33.47
C THR A 15 -21.70 49.74 32.46
N VAL A 16 -21.04 49.98 31.32
CA VAL A 16 -20.79 48.99 30.27
C VAL A 16 -19.77 47.99 30.81
N VAL A 17 -20.24 46.79 31.18
CA VAL A 17 -19.37 45.66 31.47
C VAL A 17 -18.89 45.08 30.14
N TRP A 18 -17.63 45.36 29.80
CA TRP A 18 -16.90 44.67 28.74
C TRP A 18 -16.67 43.21 29.16
N MET A 19 -17.51 42.30 28.69
CA MET A 19 -17.17 40.87 28.69
C MET A 19 -16.17 40.61 27.57
N ILE A 20 -14.90 40.51 27.92
CA ILE A 20 -13.86 39.90 27.09
C ILE A 20 -14.21 38.42 26.97
N GLY A 21 -14.90 38.06 25.89
CA GLY A 21 -15.04 36.67 25.48
C GLY A 21 -13.68 36.14 25.08
N VAL A 22 -13.06 35.34 25.94
CA VAL A 22 -11.93 34.48 25.56
C VAL A 22 -12.50 33.45 24.60
N ALA A 23 -12.39 33.74 23.30
CA ALA A 23 -12.59 32.75 22.26
C ALA A 23 -11.50 31.70 22.42
N LEU A 24 -11.83 30.59 23.08
CA LEU A 24 -11.12 29.34 22.94
C LEU A 24 -11.12 29.03 21.45
N ALA A 25 -9.98 29.31 20.80
CA ALA A 25 -9.66 28.78 19.49
C ALA A 25 -9.59 27.26 19.65
N ALA A 26 -10.75 26.61 19.56
CA ALA A 26 -10.81 25.22 19.19
C ALA A 26 -10.09 25.15 17.84
N SER A 27 -8.87 24.64 17.87
CA SER A 27 -8.19 24.11 16.70
C SER A 27 -9.07 23.00 16.16
N GLY A 28 -10.07 23.40 15.36
CA GLY A 28 -10.83 22.49 14.54
C GLY A 28 -9.82 21.77 13.68
N GLN A 29 -9.61 20.49 13.96
CA GLN A 29 -9.10 19.56 12.98
C GLN A 29 -9.99 19.77 11.75
N GLN A 30 -9.45 20.49 10.78
CA GLN A 30 -10.00 20.57 9.44
C GLN A 30 -10.13 19.11 9.03
N ALA A 31 -11.36 18.60 9.03
CA ALA A 31 -11.67 17.29 8.49
C ALA A 31 -11.00 17.25 7.13
N ALA A 32 -10.09 16.30 6.95
CA ALA A 32 -9.39 16.13 5.69
C ALA A 32 -10.47 16.14 4.61
N SER A 33 -10.33 17.02 3.62
CA SER A 33 -11.04 16.89 2.35
C SER A 33 -10.52 15.63 1.68
N GLY A 34 -10.90 14.46 2.19
CA GLY A 34 -10.66 13.19 1.55
C GLY A 34 -11.45 13.24 0.26
N GLN A 35 -10.75 13.18 -0.88
CA GLN A 35 -11.40 12.93 -2.15
C GLN A 35 -12.33 11.72 -1.97
N LYS A 36 -13.59 11.88 -2.37
CA LYS A 36 -14.55 10.78 -2.38
C LYS A 36 -13.93 9.65 -3.24
N PRO A 37 -13.80 8.42 -2.72
CA PRO A 37 -13.28 7.30 -3.51
C PRO A 37 -14.00 7.18 -4.84
N GLN A 38 -13.24 6.92 -5.90
CA GLN A 38 -13.82 6.58 -7.19
C GLN A 38 -14.45 5.19 -7.07
N MET A 39 -15.78 5.13 -7.10
CA MET A 39 -16.52 3.88 -6.94
C MET A 39 -16.63 3.14 -8.28
N VAL A 40 -16.66 1.80 -8.22
CA VAL A 40 -16.72 0.95 -9.40
C VAL A 40 -17.95 1.24 -10.27
N GLU A 41 -19.12 1.40 -9.67
CA GLU A 41 -20.37 1.67 -10.38
C GLU A 41 -20.41 3.02 -11.11
N ASP A 42 -19.55 3.96 -10.72
CA ASP A 42 -19.44 5.28 -11.36
C ASP A 42 -18.53 5.22 -12.61
N VAL A 43 -17.66 4.22 -12.72
CA VAL A 43 -16.63 4.12 -13.76
C VAL A 43 -16.88 2.98 -14.73
N PHE A 44 -17.26 1.83 -14.22
CA PHE A 44 -17.40 0.61 -15.00
C PHE A 44 -18.86 0.29 -15.28
N LYS A 45 -19.15 -0.04 -16.55
CA LYS A 45 -20.47 -0.53 -16.96
C LYS A 45 -20.59 -2.02 -16.73
N ASN A 46 -21.81 -2.48 -16.49
CA ASN A 46 -22.17 -3.90 -16.38
C ASN A 46 -21.41 -4.67 -15.26
N VAL A 47 -21.02 -3.98 -14.19
CA VAL A 47 -20.59 -4.64 -12.96
C VAL A 47 -21.82 -5.13 -12.20
N GLN A 48 -21.79 -6.36 -11.68
CA GLN A 48 -22.95 -6.99 -11.03
C GLN A 48 -22.64 -7.40 -9.59
N VAL A 49 -21.61 -8.22 -9.36
CA VAL A 49 -21.28 -8.80 -8.03
C VAL A 49 -20.12 -8.12 -7.30
N LEU A 50 -19.45 -7.15 -7.92
CA LEU A 50 -18.33 -6.37 -7.37
C LEU A 50 -18.68 -4.87 -7.29
N LYS A 51 -19.93 -4.56 -6.95
CA LYS A 51 -20.39 -3.16 -6.75
C LYS A 51 -20.09 -2.68 -5.34
N GLY A 52 -20.03 -1.36 -5.14
CA GLY A 52 -19.86 -0.76 -3.82
C GLY A 52 -18.43 -0.86 -3.27
N ILE A 53 -17.48 -1.28 -4.11
CA ILE A 53 -16.05 -1.23 -3.80
C ILE A 53 -15.39 -0.09 -4.60
N PRO A 54 -14.28 0.47 -4.10
CA PRO A 54 -13.47 1.42 -4.85
C PRO A 54 -12.80 0.81 -6.09
N VAL A 55 -12.42 1.66 -7.05
CA VAL A 55 -11.79 1.21 -8.30
C VAL A 55 -10.44 0.52 -8.08
N ASP A 56 -9.62 0.95 -7.12
CA ASP A 56 -8.35 0.28 -6.81
C ASP A 56 -8.56 -1.15 -6.30
N GLU A 57 -9.54 -1.37 -5.41
CA GLU A 57 -9.91 -2.70 -4.93
C GLU A 57 -10.40 -3.60 -6.07
N PHE A 58 -11.17 -3.04 -7.00
CA PHE A 58 -11.63 -3.75 -8.19
C PHE A 58 -10.48 -4.13 -9.12
N MET A 59 -9.54 -3.22 -9.36
CA MET A 59 -8.36 -3.52 -10.17
C MET A 59 -7.48 -4.58 -9.51
N GLY A 60 -7.28 -4.51 -8.19
CA GLY A 60 -6.60 -5.57 -7.43
C GLY A 60 -7.32 -6.92 -7.49
N THR A 61 -8.66 -6.91 -7.50
CA THR A 61 -9.48 -8.11 -7.70
C THR A 61 -9.28 -8.73 -9.09
N MET A 62 -9.14 -7.91 -10.14
CA MET A 62 -8.82 -8.42 -11.47
C MET A 62 -7.44 -9.10 -11.49
N GLY A 63 -6.44 -8.51 -10.85
CA GLY A 63 -5.12 -9.13 -10.72
C GLY A 63 -5.15 -10.45 -9.97
N LEU A 64 -5.99 -10.58 -8.93
CA LEU A 64 -6.20 -11.85 -8.23
C LEU A 64 -6.83 -12.92 -9.12
N PHE A 65 -7.77 -12.54 -10.00
CA PHE A 65 -8.31 -13.48 -10.98
C PHE A 65 -7.23 -13.92 -11.98
N SER A 66 -6.45 -12.98 -12.52
CA SER A 66 -5.37 -13.29 -13.46
C SER A 66 -4.35 -14.24 -12.83
N ALA A 67 -3.90 -13.94 -11.61
CA ALA A 67 -2.95 -14.77 -10.87
C ALA A 67 -3.52 -16.15 -10.55
N ALA A 68 -4.73 -16.23 -9.99
CA ALA A 68 -5.34 -17.49 -9.60
C ALA A 68 -5.58 -18.42 -10.81
N LEU A 69 -5.97 -17.86 -11.95
CA LEU A 69 -6.37 -18.63 -13.12
C LEU A 69 -5.24 -18.81 -14.15
N SER A 70 -4.11 -18.12 -13.99
CA SER A 70 -3.03 -18.03 -15.00
C SER A 70 -3.55 -17.57 -16.36
N MET A 71 -4.43 -16.56 -16.35
CA MET A 71 -5.00 -15.95 -17.54
C MET A 71 -4.68 -14.45 -17.57
N CYS A 72 -4.58 -13.88 -18.76
CA CYS A 72 -4.48 -12.44 -18.97
C CYS A 72 -5.85 -11.78 -19.18
N CYS A 73 -5.90 -10.45 -19.10
CA CYS A 73 -7.14 -9.68 -19.22
C CYS A 73 -7.91 -9.99 -20.51
N ALA A 74 -7.22 -10.11 -21.64
CA ALA A 74 -7.81 -10.35 -22.96
C ALA A 74 -8.42 -11.76 -23.13
N GLU A 75 -8.07 -12.71 -22.25
CA GLU A 75 -8.72 -14.01 -22.26
C GLU A 75 -10.12 -13.94 -21.63
N CYS A 76 -10.33 -13.04 -20.67
CA CYS A 76 -11.62 -12.86 -20.01
C CYS A 76 -12.48 -11.75 -20.62
N HIS A 77 -11.84 -10.69 -21.11
CA HIS A 77 -12.47 -9.46 -21.61
C HIS A 77 -12.33 -9.33 -23.12
N ASP A 78 -13.36 -8.78 -23.75
CA ASP A 78 -13.23 -8.15 -25.05
C ASP A 78 -12.53 -6.79 -24.84
N THR A 79 -11.30 -6.65 -25.33
CA THR A 79 -10.49 -5.43 -25.15
C THR A 79 -10.98 -4.25 -25.99
N ALA A 80 -11.81 -4.50 -27.01
CA ALA A 80 -12.52 -3.46 -27.74
C ALA A 80 -13.83 -3.05 -27.04
N LYS A 81 -14.41 -3.96 -26.25
CA LYS A 81 -15.66 -3.72 -25.51
C LYS A 81 -15.62 -4.32 -24.10
N TRP A 82 -14.98 -3.59 -23.19
CA TRP A 82 -14.74 -4.03 -21.81
C TRP A 82 -16.00 -4.34 -21.00
N ASP A 83 -17.17 -3.81 -21.37
CA ASP A 83 -18.46 -4.05 -20.70
C ASP A 83 -19.24 -5.25 -21.27
N ALA A 84 -18.75 -5.87 -22.35
CA ALA A 84 -19.35 -7.07 -22.93
C ALA A 84 -19.44 -8.21 -21.91
N ASP A 85 -20.60 -8.89 -21.87
CA ASP A 85 -20.85 -9.99 -20.94
C ASP A 85 -20.40 -11.33 -21.51
N THR A 86 -19.09 -11.59 -21.42
CA THR A 86 -18.49 -12.81 -21.95
C THR A 86 -18.92 -14.06 -21.15
N PRO A 87 -18.89 -15.28 -21.74
CA PRO A 87 -19.12 -16.52 -20.99
C PRO A 87 -18.21 -16.68 -19.77
N ARG A 88 -16.93 -16.27 -19.88
CA ARG A 88 -15.96 -16.33 -18.78
C ARG A 88 -16.32 -15.36 -17.64
N LYS A 89 -16.77 -14.14 -17.94
CA LYS A 89 -17.27 -13.22 -16.90
C LYS A 89 -18.49 -13.78 -16.16
N ARG A 90 -19.43 -14.39 -16.87
CA ARG A 90 -20.59 -15.06 -16.25
C ARG A 90 -20.17 -16.17 -15.28
N ILE A 91 -19.14 -16.94 -15.63
CA ILE A 91 -18.55 -17.95 -14.73
C ILE A 91 -17.87 -17.28 -13.53
N ALA A 92 -17.02 -16.27 -13.77
CA ALA A 92 -16.32 -15.56 -12.70
C ALA A 92 -17.28 -15.00 -11.65
N ARG A 93 -18.41 -14.42 -12.07
CA ARG A 93 -19.43 -13.92 -11.13
C ARG A 93 -20.00 -15.02 -10.23
N ARG A 94 -20.31 -16.19 -10.78
CA ARG A 94 -20.76 -17.34 -9.99
C ARG A 94 -19.69 -17.82 -9.01
N MET A 95 -18.42 -17.77 -9.41
CA MET A 95 -17.31 -18.13 -8.52
C MET A 95 -17.15 -17.12 -7.38
N VAL A 96 -17.29 -15.82 -7.64
CA VAL A 96 -17.29 -14.77 -6.60
C VAL A 96 -18.42 -15.02 -5.59
N GLU A 97 -19.64 -15.26 -6.06
CA GLU A 97 -20.78 -15.58 -5.19
C GLU A 97 -20.53 -16.85 -4.37
N MET A 98 -19.92 -17.88 -4.97
CA MET A 98 -19.59 -19.12 -4.30
C MET A 98 -18.57 -18.93 -3.17
N VAL A 99 -17.42 -18.29 -3.44
CA VAL A 99 -16.39 -18.09 -2.40
C VAL A 99 -16.88 -17.16 -1.29
N ASN A 100 -17.63 -16.12 -1.63
CA ASN A 100 -18.24 -15.23 -0.65
C ASN A 100 -19.32 -15.94 0.17
N GLY A 101 -20.11 -16.79 -0.48
CA GLY A 101 -21.08 -17.67 0.17
C GLY A 101 -20.42 -18.58 1.20
N ILE A 102 -19.39 -19.33 0.80
CA ILE A 102 -18.65 -20.24 1.68
C ILE A 102 -18.04 -19.49 2.88
N ASN A 103 -17.37 -18.36 2.63
CA ASN A 103 -16.78 -17.56 3.72
C ASN A 103 -17.84 -17.07 4.71
N ARG A 104 -18.98 -16.60 4.22
CA ARG A 104 -20.09 -16.16 5.06
C ARG A 104 -20.69 -17.29 5.89
N THR A 105 -20.98 -18.45 5.28
CA THR A 105 -21.73 -19.54 5.94
C THR A 105 -20.86 -20.45 6.78
N SER A 106 -19.58 -20.62 6.41
CA SER A 106 -18.69 -21.63 7.00
C SER A 106 -17.56 -21.02 7.83
N PHE A 107 -17.22 -19.75 7.59
CA PHE A 107 -16.09 -19.08 8.24
C PHE A 107 -16.48 -17.78 8.97
N GLY A 108 -17.78 -17.59 9.24
CA GLY A 108 -18.28 -16.41 9.97
C GLY A 108 -18.00 -15.09 9.27
N GLY A 109 -17.90 -15.09 7.94
CA GLY A 109 -17.54 -13.94 7.13
C GLY A 109 -16.03 -13.71 6.97
N ARG A 110 -15.18 -14.50 7.63
CA ARG A 110 -13.72 -14.41 7.42
C ARG A 110 -13.36 -14.95 6.05
N GLN A 111 -12.54 -14.21 5.31
CA GLN A 111 -12.04 -14.60 3.99
C GLN A 111 -10.97 -15.69 4.13
N VAL A 112 -11.39 -16.95 4.07
CA VAL A 112 -10.52 -18.14 4.18
C VAL A 112 -10.46 -18.87 2.83
N VAL A 113 -11.58 -18.95 2.13
CA VAL A 113 -11.68 -19.54 0.79
C VAL A 113 -11.59 -18.41 -0.23
N THR A 114 -10.58 -18.47 -1.09
CA THR A 114 -10.32 -17.50 -2.15
C THR A 114 -10.21 -18.22 -3.50
N CYS A 115 -10.12 -17.46 -4.59
CA CYS A 115 -9.78 -18.05 -5.89
C CYS A 115 -8.44 -18.80 -5.84
N TRP A 116 -7.45 -18.27 -5.11
CA TRP A 116 -6.13 -18.90 -4.97
C TRP A 116 -6.19 -20.22 -4.20
N THR A 117 -7.05 -20.33 -3.18
CA THR A 117 -7.25 -21.56 -2.38
C THR A 117 -7.59 -22.77 -3.27
N CYS A 118 -8.37 -22.56 -4.34
CA CYS A 118 -8.78 -23.64 -5.24
C CYS A 118 -7.93 -23.73 -6.51
N HIS A 119 -7.63 -22.61 -7.16
CA HIS A 119 -7.07 -22.62 -8.51
C HIS A 119 -5.53 -22.74 -8.54
N ARG A 120 -4.82 -22.06 -7.62
CA ARG A 120 -3.34 -22.11 -7.51
C ARG A 120 -2.60 -21.97 -8.85
N GLY A 121 -2.98 -20.97 -9.65
CA GLY A 121 -2.36 -20.69 -10.95
C GLY A 121 -2.86 -21.60 -12.08
N ARG A 122 -4.10 -22.08 -12.02
CA ARG A 122 -4.71 -22.93 -13.05
C ARG A 122 -6.14 -22.49 -13.34
N ASP A 123 -6.55 -22.57 -14.59
CA ASP A 123 -7.93 -22.25 -15.02
C ASP A 123 -8.97 -23.17 -14.37
N ARG A 124 -8.56 -24.35 -13.92
CA ARG A 124 -9.38 -25.33 -13.20
C ARG A 124 -8.66 -25.88 -11.96
N PRO A 125 -9.34 -26.02 -10.81
CA PRO A 125 -8.76 -26.64 -9.61
C PRO A 125 -8.31 -28.07 -9.86
N VAL A 126 -7.14 -28.43 -9.33
CA VAL A 126 -6.66 -29.81 -9.31
C VAL A 126 -7.30 -30.53 -8.12
N VAL A 127 -8.03 -31.61 -8.41
CA VAL A 127 -8.75 -32.39 -7.37
C VAL A 127 -8.04 -33.68 -6.98
N THR A 128 -6.95 -34.02 -7.66
CA THR A 128 -6.16 -35.23 -7.42
C THR A 128 -4.74 -34.85 -7.02
N PRO A 129 -4.23 -35.32 -5.86
CA PRO A 129 -2.85 -35.07 -5.46
C PRO A 129 -1.85 -35.55 -6.51
N ASN A 130 -0.83 -34.74 -6.79
CA ASN A 130 0.33 -35.18 -7.57
C ASN A 130 1.31 -35.91 -6.64
N LEU A 131 1.75 -37.11 -7.02
CA LEU A 131 2.73 -37.90 -6.24
C LEU A 131 4.07 -37.17 -6.07
N ASP A 132 4.46 -36.31 -7.01
CA ASP A 132 5.65 -35.44 -6.85
C ASP A 132 5.45 -34.41 -5.74
N ILE A 133 4.22 -33.93 -5.53
CA ILE A 133 3.91 -33.04 -4.40
C ILE A 133 3.88 -33.83 -3.08
N VAL A 134 3.47 -35.10 -3.12
CA VAL A 134 3.36 -35.96 -1.93
C VAL A 134 4.71 -36.48 -1.46
N TYR A 135 5.60 -36.85 -2.38
CA TYR A 135 6.89 -37.49 -2.09
C TYR A 135 8.12 -36.63 -2.44
N GLY A 136 7.92 -35.48 -3.08
CA GLY A 136 8.99 -34.55 -3.42
C GLY A 136 9.33 -33.57 -2.30
N GLU A 137 10.18 -32.60 -2.62
CA GLU A 137 10.55 -31.53 -1.70
C GLU A 137 9.34 -30.63 -1.42
N PRO A 138 8.96 -30.39 -0.15
CA PRO A 138 7.84 -29.54 0.18
C PRO A 138 8.04 -28.10 -0.32
N LEU A 139 7.07 -27.60 -1.07
CA LEU A 139 6.98 -26.17 -1.36
C LEU A 139 6.49 -25.44 -0.10
N LEU A 140 7.39 -24.72 0.56
CA LEU A 140 7.07 -23.93 1.76
C LEU A 140 6.49 -22.57 1.35
N GLU A 141 5.16 -22.46 1.41
CA GLU A 141 4.45 -21.20 1.30
C GLU A 141 4.06 -20.72 2.71
N PRO A 142 4.58 -19.57 3.19
CA PRO A 142 4.21 -19.06 4.50
C PRO A 142 2.75 -18.57 4.50
N ASP A 143 2.08 -18.71 5.65
CA ASP A 143 0.79 -18.07 5.87
C ASP A 143 0.89 -16.55 5.74
N ASP A 144 -0.16 -15.89 5.27
CA ASP A 144 -0.22 -14.42 5.23
C ASP A 144 0.01 -13.78 6.60
N ILE A 145 -0.55 -14.40 7.66
CA ILE A 145 -0.42 -13.95 9.05
C ILE A 145 0.50 -14.93 9.76
N LEU A 146 1.69 -14.45 10.12
CA LEU A 146 2.70 -15.29 10.73
C LEU A 146 2.44 -15.43 12.24
N PRO A 147 2.48 -16.66 12.80
CA PRO A 147 2.47 -16.81 14.25
C PRO A 147 3.76 -16.22 14.85
N ALA A 148 3.66 -15.66 16.04
CA ALA A 148 4.83 -15.29 16.83
C ALA A 148 5.46 -16.55 17.43
N VAL A 149 6.78 -16.71 17.30
CA VAL A 149 7.51 -17.86 17.86
C VAL A 149 8.11 -17.46 19.22
N PRO A 150 7.74 -18.14 20.33
CA PRO A 150 8.30 -17.85 21.64
C PRO A 150 9.82 -18.06 21.69
N GLY A 151 10.52 -17.23 22.46
CA GLY A 151 11.97 -17.34 22.67
C GLY A 151 12.85 -16.67 21.60
N LEU A 152 12.26 -16.18 20.51
CA LEU A 152 12.99 -15.36 19.53
C LEU A 152 13.23 -13.93 20.04
N PRO A 153 14.21 -13.20 19.47
CA PRO A 153 14.42 -11.79 19.79
C PRO A 153 13.15 -10.97 19.61
N ARG A 154 13.03 -9.91 20.41
CA ARG A 154 11.96 -8.93 20.23
C ARG A 154 12.10 -8.24 18.87
N ALA A 155 10.96 -7.92 18.25
CA ALA A 155 10.94 -7.24 16.95
C ALA A 155 11.71 -5.90 17.01
N GLU A 156 11.60 -5.19 18.12
CA GLU A 156 12.30 -3.93 18.37
C GLU A 156 13.82 -4.09 18.26
N THR A 157 14.38 -5.20 18.75
CA THR A 157 15.81 -5.48 18.65
C THR A 157 16.26 -5.67 17.20
N ILE A 158 15.45 -6.34 16.38
CA ILE A 158 15.74 -6.54 14.95
C ILE A 158 15.62 -5.21 14.19
N LEU A 159 14.57 -4.44 14.47
CA LEU A 159 14.34 -3.13 13.87
C LEU A 159 15.41 -2.11 14.27
N ASP A 160 15.89 -2.15 15.52
CA ASP A 160 17.01 -1.32 15.96
C ASP A 160 18.30 -1.68 15.24
N LYS A 161 18.58 -2.97 15.05
CA LYS A 161 19.72 -3.43 14.23
C LYS A 161 19.62 -2.89 12.81
N TYR A 162 18.44 -2.93 12.19
CA TYR A 162 18.20 -2.35 10.87
C TYR A 162 18.45 -0.84 10.85
N ILE A 163 17.88 -0.08 11.79
CA ILE A 163 18.09 1.36 11.92
C ILE A 163 19.57 1.71 12.05
N GLN A 164 20.34 0.92 12.82
CA GLN A 164 21.79 1.10 12.93
C GLN A 164 22.52 0.77 11.62
N ALA A 165 22.17 -0.34 10.96
CA ALA A 165 22.79 -0.79 9.72
C ALA A 165 22.67 0.23 8.57
N ILE A 166 21.55 0.96 8.52
CA ILE A 166 21.32 1.99 7.49
C ILE A 166 21.87 3.37 7.83
N GLY A 167 22.57 3.53 8.95
CA GLY A 167 23.27 4.78 9.30
C GLY A 167 22.96 5.35 10.68
N GLY A 168 22.00 4.77 11.41
CA GLY A 168 21.58 5.18 12.75
C GLY A 168 20.55 6.31 12.76
N ALA A 169 19.82 6.44 13.87
CA ALA A 169 18.69 7.37 14.01
C ALA A 169 19.06 8.83 13.70
N ALA A 170 20.22 9.30 14.13
CA ALA A 170 20.67 10.68 13.92
C ALA A 170 20.93 11.03 12.44
N ARG A 171 21.45 10.08 11.64
CA ARG A 171 21.66 10.29 10.20
C ARG A 171 20.35 10.15 9.42
N LEU A 172 19.50 9.21 9.83
CA LEU A 172 18.17 9.08 9.25
C LEU A 172 17.32 10.35 9.46
N SER A 173 17.44 11.00 10.61
CA SER A 173 16.70 12.25 10.87
C SER A 173 17.25 13.45 10.10
N SER A 174 18.48 13.40 9.58
CA SER A 174 19.04 14.49 8.76
C SER A 174 18.73 14.34 7.27
N LEU A 175 18.27 13.17 6.81
CA LEU A 175 17.77 12.96 5.46
C LEU A 175 16.29 13.36 5.40
N THR A 176 16.01 14.53 4.84
CA THR A 176 14.66 15.13 4.80
C THR A 176 13.98 14.94 3.44
N SER A 177 14.76 14.77 2.39
CA SER A 177 14.29 14.49 1.03
C SER A 177 15.38 13.82 0.21
N TYR A 178 15.00 13.23 -0.91
CA TYR A 178 15.95 12.92 -1.99
C TYR A 178 15.25 12.87 -3.34
N VAL A 179 16.01 13.15 -4.39
CA VAL A 179 15.63 12.88 -5.78
C VAL A 179 16.56 11.80 -6.31
N ALA A 180 16.00 10.76 -6.91
CA ALA A 180 16.77 9.69 -7.52
C ALA A 180 16.41 9.50 -8.99
N LYS A 181 17.40 9.10 -9.77
CA LYS A 181 17.27 8.78 -11.20
C LYS A 181 17.90 7.44 -11.50
N GLY A 182 17.38 6.77 -12.52
CA GLY A 182 17.93 5.51 -12.98
C GLY A 182 17.12 4.92 -14.13
N THR A 183 17.08 3.60 -14.18
CA THR A 183 16.28 2.84 -15.15
C THR A 183 15.32 1.90 -14.44
N SER A 184 14.12 1.74 -15.01
CA SER A 184 13.18 0.67 -14.68
C SER A 184 13.06 -0.30 -15.85
N GLU A 185 12.99 -1.59 -15.54
CA GLU A 185 12.71 -2.66 -16.50
C GLU A 185 11.55 -3.53 -16.01
N GLY A 186 10.53 -3.64 -16.84
CA GLY A 186 9.34 -4.44 -16.63
C GLY A 186 9.61 -5.94 -16.63
N PHE A 187 8.60 -6.73 -16.28
CA PHE A 187 8.66 -8.20 -16.35
C PHE A 187 9.04 -8.68 -17.75
N LEU A 188 10.02 -9.60 -17.85
CA LEU A 188 10.55 -10.13 -19.11
C LEU A 188 10.95 -9.06 -20.15
N GLY A 189 11.32 -7.85 -19.69
CA GLY A 189 11.68 -6.75 -20.57
C GLY A 189 10.49 -6.14 -21.33
N ALA A 190 9.25 -6.40 -20.91
CA ALA A 190 8.03 -5.91 -21.55
C ALA A 190 7.97 -4.37 -21.63
N SER A 191 8.65 -3.68 -20.72
CA SER A 191 8.87 -2.24 -20.76
C SER A 191 10.27 -1.91 -20.25
N ARG A 192 10.89 -0.86 -20.78
CA ARG A 192 12.14 -0.33 -20.23
C ARG A 192 12.17 1.17 -20.43
N GLY A 193 12.60 1.89 -19.40
CA GLY A 193 12.84 3.30 -19.56
C GLY A 193 13.39 4.01 -18.33
N PRO A 194 13.66 5.31 -18.45
CA PRO A 194 14.13 6.12 -17.33
C PRO A 194 13.13 6.12 -16.18
N VAL A 195 13.63 6.11 -14.94
CA VAL A 195 12.83 6.29 -13.73
C VAL A 195 13.29 7.51 -12.96
N GLU A 196 12.33 8.29 -12.48
CA GLU A 196 12.53 9.40 -11.55
C GLU A 196 11.79 9.12 -10.25
N ILE A 197 12.43 9.41 -9.12
CA ILE A 197 11.87 9.21 -7.79
C ILE A 197 12.05 10.46 -6.98
N TYR A 198 10.96 10.90 -6.37
CA TYR A 198 10.90 12.05 -5.48
C TYR A 198 10.41 11.55 -4.13
N SER A 199 11.20 11.77 -3.09
CA SER A 199 10.84 11.36 -1.72
C SER A 199 11.06 12.53 -0.78
N LYS A 200 10.07 12.81 0.07
CA LYS A 200 10.17 13.87 1.09
C LYS A 200 9.54 13.40 2.41
N ALA A 201 10.30 13.53 3.49
CA ALA A 201 9.86 13.18 4.82
C ALA A 201 8.70 14.09 5.26
N PRO A 202 7.76 13.59 6.08
CA PRO A 202 7.75 12.24 6.67
C PRO A 202 7.17 11.15 5.75
N SER A 203 6.40 11.51 4.73
CA SER A 203 5.57 10.52 4.04
C SER A 203 5.10 10.96 2.65
N GLN A 204 5.93 11.63 1.86
CA GLN A 204 5.60 11.95 0.47
C GLN A 204 6.53 11.19 -0.47
N ARG A 205 5.96 10.57 -1.50
CA ARG A 205 6.72 9.80 -2.49
C ARG A 205 6.08 9.88 -3.86
N THR A 206 6.89 9.93 -4.89
CA THR A 206 6.46 9.79 -6.29
C THR A 206 7.48 8.99 -7.05
N ILE A 207 7.02 8.01 -7.83
CA ILE A 207 7.82 7.25 -8.79
C ILE A 207 7.21 7.48 -10.16
N ILE A 208 8.03 7.88 -11.11
CA ILE A 208 7.67 8.07 -12.51
C ILE A 208 8.56 7.17 -13.35
N VAL A 209 7.96 6.20 -14.05
CA VAL A 209 8.65 5.37 -15.04
C VAL A 209 8.18 5.81 -16.42
N HIS A 210 9.12 6.29 -17.23
CA HIS A 210 8.85 6.71 -18.60
C HIS A 210 8.91 5.49 -19.52
N THR A 211 7.75 4.93 -19.90
CA THR A 211 7.69 3.78 -20.81
C THR A 211 7.41 4.22 -22.25
N THR A 212 7.52 3.29 -23.19
CA THR A 212 7.15 3.52 -24.60
C THR A 212 5.66 3.82 -24.80
N ASP A 213 4.80 3.30 -23.92
CA ASP A 213 3.34 3.43 -24.01
C ASP A 213 2.78 4.57 -23.16
N GLY A 214 3.66 5.36 -22.51
CA GLY A 214 3.31 6.46 -21.63
C GLY A 214 3.94 6.34 -20.24
N ASP A 215 3.73 7.35 -19.40
CA ASP A 215 4.26 7.36 -18.04
C ASP A 215 3.46 6.41 -17.15
N LEU A 216 4.17 5.55 -16.41
CA LEU A 216 3.63 4.90 -15.21
C LEU A 216 4.01 5.76 -14.01
N VAL A 217 3.02 6.31 -13.31
CA VAL A 217 3.21 7.21 -12.17
C VAL A 217 2.52 6.66 -10.94
N ARG A 218 3.25 6.56 -9.82
CA ARG A 218 2.69 6.26 -8.50
C ARG A 218 3.00 7.41 -7.57
N THR A 219 1.99 8.07 -7.01
CA THR A 219 2.14 9.22 -6.11
C THR A 219 1.51 8.94 -4.76
N PHE A 220 2.10 9.53 -3.72
CA PHE A 220 1.53 9.62 -2.39
C PHE A 220 1.96 10.97 -1.79
N ASP A 221 0.98 11.82 -1.47
CA ASP A 221 1.21 13.19 -1.02
C ASP A 221 1.35 13.33 0.51
N GLY A 222 1.28 12.22 1.24
CA GLY A 222 1.23 12.16 2.71
C GLY A 222 -0.15 11.84 3.28
N ARG A 223 -1.20 11.99 2.48
CA ARG A 223 -2.59 11.77 2.86
C ARG A 223 -3.30 10.87 1.86
N THR A 224 -3.21 11.22 0.58
CA THR A 224 -3.81 10.52 -0.55
C THR A 224 -2.71 10.01 -1.47
N GLY A 225 -3.06 9.03 -2.30
CA GLY A 225 -2.15 8.52 -3.33
C GLY A 225 -2.93 8.03 -4.52
N SER A 226 -2.26 7.96 -5.66
CA SER A 226 -2.88 7.58 -6.93
C SER A 226 -1.87 6.82 -7.77
N VAL A 227 -2.40 6.04 -8.71
CA VAL A 227 -1.61 5.44 -9.79
C VAL A 227 -2.15 5.91 -11.12
N MET A 228 -1.22 6.21 -12.03
CA MET A 228 -1.43 6.31 -13.45
C MET A 228 -0.64 5.19 -14.11
N THR A 229 -1.28 4.45 -14.99
CA THR A 229 -0.61 3.40 -15.76
C THR A 229 -1.10 3.45 -17.20
N PRO A 230 -0.21 3.31 -18.19
CA PRO A 230 -0.62 3.15 -19.57
C PRO A 230 -1.32 1.79 -19.75
N LEU A 231 -2.05 1.64 -20.85
CA LEU A 231 -2.63 0.36 -21.31
C LEU A 231 -3.64 -0.33 -20.37
N THR A 232 -4.27 0.39 -19.44
CA THR A 232 -5.35 -0.14 -18.59
C THR A 232 -6.72 0.43 -18.95
N PRO A 233 -7.82 -0.27 -18.60
CA PRO A 233 -9.19 0.25 -18.82
C PRO A 233 -9.47 1.56 -18.07
N VAL A 234 -8.75 1.80 -16.97
CA VAL A 234 -8.80 3.02 -16.18
C VAL A 234 -7.38 3.54 -16.03
N ALA A 235 -7.06 4.59 -16.79
CA ALA A 235 -5.71 5.14 -16.86
C ALA A 235 -5.23 5.71 -15.52
N ILE A 236 -6.14 6.24 -14.68
CA ILE A 236 -5.81 6.82 -13.38
C ILE A 236 -6.89 6.48 -12.36
N TYR A 237 -6.47 6.06 -11.17
CA TYR A 237 -7.34 5.91 -10.02
C TYR A 237 -6.59 6.18 -8.72
N ASP A 238 -7.34 6.53 -7.68
CA ASP A 238 -6.81 6.83 -6.35
C ASP A 238 -6.74 5.55 -5.51
N PHE A 239 -5.71 5.44 -4.68
CA PHE A 239 -5.58 4.37 -3.71
C PHE A 239 -6.53 4.60 -2.53
N THR A 240 -7.10 3.52 -2.03
CA THR A 240 -7.98 3.48 -0.87
C THR A 240 -7.58 2.35 0.07
N GLY A 241 -8.18 2.30 1.26
CA GLY A 241 -8.03 1.19 2.21
C GLY A 241 -6.58 0.70 2.38
N GLY A 242 -6.36 -0.60 2.14
CA GLY A 242 -5.06 -1.25 2.28
C GLY A 242 -4.01 -0.80 1.26
N GLU A 243 -4.39 -0.45 0.03
CA GLU A 243 -3.44 0.06 -0.97
C GLU A 243 -2.94 1.46 -0.60
N LEU A 244 -3.81 2.31 -0.06
CA LEU A 244 -3.40 3.62 0.44
C LEU A 244 -2.43 3.50 1.61
N GLU A 245 -2.70 2.59 2.55
CA GLU A 245 -1.77 2.32 3.67
C GLU A 245 -0.47 1.66 3.18
N GLY A 246 -0.52 0.86 2.12
CA GLY A 246 0.67 0.36 1.44
C GLY A 246 1.52 1.48 0.82
N ALA A 247 0.91 2.43 0.11
CA ALA A 247 1.59 3.60 -0.43
C ALA A 247 2.17 4.49 0.68
N ARG A 248 1.45 4.64 1.81
CA ARG A 248 1.96 5.31 3.01
C ARG A 248 3.20 4.61 3.57
N LEU A 249 3.15 3.28 3.73
CA LEU A 249 4.28 2.48 4.22
C LEU A 249 5.49 2.61 3.30
N ASP A 250 5.29 2.52 1.98
CA ASP A 250 6.35 2.68 0.98
C ASP A 250 7.01 4.08 1.06
N ALA A 251 6.22 5.14 1.26
CA ALA A 251 6.73 6.49 1.45
C ALA A 251 7.50 6.64 2.78
N GLN A 252 6.99 6.04 3.85
CA GLN A 252 7.62 6.03 5.17
C GLN A 252 8.93 5.23 5.18
N LEU A 253 9.01 4.12 4.45
CA LEU A 253 10.23 3.31 4.33
C LEU A 253 11.33 4.00 3.52
N SER A 254 11.01 5.09 2.80
CA SER A 254 12.03 5.99 2.25
C SER A 254 12.79 6.75 3.35
N PHE A 255 12.21 6.85 4.56
CA PHE A 255 12.78 7.48 5.76
C PHE A 255 12.50 6.61 7.01
N PRO A 256 13.08 5.39 7.09
CA PRO A 256 12.61 4.32 7.97
C PRO A 256 12.94 4.50 9.46
N GLY A 257 13.44 5.68 9.89
CA GLY A 257 13.85 5.93 11.27
C GLY A 257 12.72 5.79 12.31
N ARG A 258 11.46 5.86 11.88
CA ARG A 258 10.25 5.71 12.72
C ARG A 258 9.43 4.46 12.39
N ILE A 259 10.02 3.44 11.78
CA ILE A 259 9.30 2.21 11.38
C ILE A 259 8.50 1.56 12.52
N LYS A 260 9.02 1.62 13.75
CA LYS A 260 8.38 1.08 14.97
C LYS A 260 7.08 1.78 15.35
N GLU A 261 6.86 3.00 14.85
CA GLU A 261 5.69 3.84 15.16
C GLU A 261 4.61 3.72 14.06
N PHE A 262 5.00 3.28 12.86
CA PHE A 262 4.11 3.18 11.71
C PHE A 262 3.30 1.88 11.70
N LEU A 263 3.88 0.82 12.27
CA LEU A 263 3.25 -0.49 12.42
C LEU A 263 3.30 -0.90 13.89
N GLY A 264 2.29 -1.66 14.31
CA GLY A 264 2.18 -2.23 15.64
C GLY A 264 2.00 -3.75 15.61
N SER A 265 1.73 -4.32 16.79
CA SER A 265 1.46 -5.75 16.98
C SER A 265 2.49 -6.65 16.29
N TRP A 266 3.77 -6.33 16.51
CA TRP A 266 4.88 -7.01 15.89
C TRP A 266 4.95 -8.49 16.28
N ARG A 267 5.25 -9.33 15.29
CA ARG A 267 5.45 -10.77 15.43
C ARG A 267 6.79 -11.14 14.82
N VAL A 268 7.56 -11.96 15.51
CA VAL A 268 8.82 -12.51 14.99
C VAL A 268 8.61 -13.99 14.73
N ASN A 269 9.00 -14.45 13.55
CA ASN A 269 8.94 -15.84 13.15
C ASN A 269 10.37 -16.39 12.95
N ASN A 270 10.49 -17.70 12.77
CA ASN A 270 11.74 -18.37 12.48
C ASN A 270 12.45 -17.71 11.29
N SER A 271 13.77 -17.72 11.35
CA SER A 271 14.58 -17.28 10.21
C SER A 271 14.37 -18.23 9.03
N THR A 272 14.54 -17.70 7.83
CA THR A 272 14.45 -18.46 6.58
C THR A 272 15.58 -18.02 5.66
N THR A 273 15.64 -18.57 4.45
CA THR A 273 16.67 -18.25 3.46
C THR A 273 16.02 -17.64 2.23
N ILE A 274 16.55 -16.52 1.76
CA ILE A 274 16.15 -15.88 0.49
C ILE A 274 17.41 -15.71 -0.35
N ALA A 275 17.46 -16.36 -1.52
CA ALA A 275 18.60 -16.31 -2.44
C ALA A 275 19.95 -16.53 -1.70
N ASP A 276 20.02 -17.64 -0.95
CA ASP A 276 21.17 -18.07 -0.14
C ASP A 276 21.58 -17.12 1.00
N ARG A 277 20.67 -16.23 1.42
CA ARG A 277 20.86 -15.35 2.58
C ARG A 277 19.92 -15.72 3.71
N ASP A 278 20.49 -15.97 4.88
CA ASP A 278 19.71 -16.15 6.10
C ASP A 278 19.09 -14.82 6.54
N VAL A 279 17.77 -14.80 6.65
CA VAL A 279 16.99 -13.60 6.98
C VAL A 279 16.13 -13.82 8.23
N GLN A 280 16.08 -12.80 9.09
CA GLN A 280 15.14 -12.70 10.21
C GLN A 280 13.80 -12.17 9.72
N VAL A 281 12.72 -12.82 10.12
CA VAL A 281 11.36 -12.52 9.65
C VAL A 281 10.58 -11.78 10.75
N VAL A 282 10.12 -10.57 10.43
CA VAL A 282 9.34 -9.72 11.33
C VAL A 282 8.08 -9.26 10.62
N GLN A 283 6.90 -9.48 11.20
CA GLN A 283 5.63 -9.03 10.66
C GLN A 283 4.99 -7.98 11.56
N GLY A 284 4.53 -6.88 10.97
CA GLY A 284 3.78 -5.81 11.65
C GLY A 284 2.42 -5.59 11.01
N THR A 285 1.50 -5.00 11.77
CA THR A 285 0.16 -4.63 11.30
C THR A 285 -0.06 -3.13 11.43
N GLY A 286 -0.67 -2.53 10.42
CA GLY A 286 -0.98 -1.09 10.37
C GLY A 286 -2.49 -0.81 10.35
N ALA A 287 -2.84 0.43 10.03
CA ALA A 287 -4.23 0.84 9.84
C ALA A 287 -4.89 0.10 8.66
N ASN A 288 -6.22 0.11 8.62
CA ASN A 288 -7.03 -0.46 7.53
C ASN A 288 -6.69 -1.91 7.15
N GLY A 289 -6.21 -2.70 8.11
CA GLY A 289 -5.86 -4.11 7.90
C GLY A 289 -4.55 -4.33 7.13
N LEU A 290 -3.70 -3.31 6.98
CA LEU A 290 -2.37 -3.48 6.40
C LEU A 290 -1.58 -4.50 7.21
N VAL A 291 -1.00 -5.47 6.51
CA VAL A 291 -0.04 -6.43 7.07
C VAL A 291 1.21 -6.36 6.22
N ALA A 292 2.36 -6.21 6.87
CA ALA A 292 3.67 -6.17 6.21
C ALA A 292 4.65 -7.11 6.90
N THR A 293 5.26 -8.01 6.13
CA THR A 293 6.33 -8.90 6.55
C THR A 293 7.66 -8.39 6.00
N PHE A 294 8.64 -8.23 6.87
CA PHE A 294 9.97 -7.75 6.60
C PHE A 294 10.98 -8.88 6.81
N TYR A 295 11.94 -8.96 5.90
CA TYR A 295 13.00 -9.97 5.90
C TYR A 295 14.34 -9.24 5.98
N PHE A 296 15.00 -9.30 7.14
CA PHE A 296 16.26 -8.62 7.40
C PHE A 296 17.42 -9.59 7.31
N ASP A 297 18.46 -9.27 6.56
CA ASP A 297 19.68 -10.06 6.48
C ASP A 297 20.30 -10.23 7.88
N THR A 298 20.51 -11.48 8.30
CA THR A 298 21.00 -11.80 9.65
C THR A 298 22.39 -11.23 9.92
N LYS A 299 23.23 -11.08 8.90
CA LYS A 299 24.62 -10.59 9.03
C LYS A 299 24.65 -9.07 9.09
N SER A 300 24.23 -8.41 8.02
CA SER A 300 24.28 -6.95 7.84
C SER A 300 23.17 -6.20 8.58
N GLY A 301 22.02 -6.83 8.85
CA GLY A 301 20.83 -6.18 9.38
C GLY A 301 20.03 -5.38 8.35
N LEU A 302 20.44 -5.38 7.07
CA LEU A 302 19.74 -4.65 6.01
C LEU A 302 18.44 -5.35 5.62
N LEU A 303 17.43 -4.58 5.24
CA LEU A 303 16.18 -5.11 4.70
C LEU A 303 16.45 -5.74 3.32
N VAL A 304 16.06 -7.01 3.14
CA VAL A 304 16.22 -7.75 1.89
C VAL A 304 14.91 -7.82 1.13
N ARG A 305 13.80 -8.03 1.85
CA ARG A 305 12.46 -8.12 1.26
C ARG A 305 11.42 -7.51 2.18
N MET A 306 10.42 -6.89 1.60
CA MET A 306 9.14 -6.63 2.24
C MET A 306 8.03 -7.27 1.41
N VAL A 307 7.06 -7.90 2.05
CA VAL A 307 5.79 -8.31 1.45
C VAL A 307 4.67 -7.61 2.21
N ARG A 308 3.80 -6.88 1.53
CA ARG A 308 2.63 -6.24 2.12
C ARG A 308 1.35 -6.64 1.39
N TYR A 309 0.23 -6.58 2.10
CA TYR A 309 -1.07 -7.00 1.58
C TYR A 309 -2.09 -5.89 1.67
N ALA A 310 -2.89 -5.71 0.61
CA ALA A 310 -4.13 -4.96 0.64
C ALA A 310 -5.34 -5.92 0.58
N SER A 311 -6.45 -5.54 1.22
CA SER A 311 -7.68 -6.33 1.19
C SER A 311 -8.41 -6.16 -0.14
N SER A 312 -9.08 -7.21 -0.60
CA SER A 312 -10.06 -7.14 -1.70
C SER A 312 -11.24 -8.08 -1.48
N ALA A 313 -12.29 -7.93 -2.29
CA ALA A 313 -13.47 -8.78 -2.29
C ALA A 313 -13.20 -10.29 -2.37
N VAL A 314 -12.09 -10.73 -2.98
CA VAL A 314 -11.85 -12.17 -3.28
C VAL A 314 -10.51 -12.71 -2.78
N GLY A 315 -9.76 -11.92 -2.02
CA GLY A 315 -8.46 -12.30 -1.47
C GLY A 315 -7.64 -11.08 -1.04
N ARG A 316 -6.45 -11.30 -0.50
CA ARG A 316 -5.47 -10.24 -0.30
C ARG A 316 -4.62 -10.05 -1.54
N VAL A 317 -4.43 -8.80 -1.94
CA VAL A 317 -3.55 -8.39 -3.04
C VAL A 317 -2.13 -8.20 -2.48
N PRO A 318 -1.16 -9.05 -2.85
CA PRO A 318 0.22 -8.89 -2.40
C PRO A 318 0.98 -7.85 -3.23
N THR A 319 1.86 -7.13 -2.56
CA THR A 319 2.96 -6.37 -3.16
C THR A 319 4.26 -6.84 -2.49
N GLN A 320 5.24 -7.24 -3.29
CA GLN A 320 6.57 -7.62 -2.83
C GLN A 320 7.61 -6.62 -3.32
N ILE A 321 8.50 -6.20 -2.41
CA ILE A 321 9.66 -5.37 -2.74
C ILE A 321 10.93 -6.08 -2.28
N ASP A 322 11.81 -6.38 -3.22
CA ASP A 322 13.15 -6.94 -2.95
C ASP A 322 14.20 -5.84 -3.06
N TYR A 323 15.02 -5.64 -2.03
CA TYR A 323 16.04 -4.59 -1.96
C TYR A 323 17.45 -5.18 -2.10
N ALA A 324 18.32 -4.46 -2.80
CA ALA A 324 19.70 -4.84 -3.03
C ALA A 324 20.58 -3.60 -3.29
N ASP A 325 21.90 -3.85 -3.32
CA ASP A 325 22.91 -2.82 -3.67
C ASP A 325 22.76 -1.56 -2.81
N TYR A 326 22.80 -1.73 -1.49
CA TYR A 326 22.76 -0.60 -0.57
C TYR A 326 24.04 0.21 -0.66
N ARG A 327 23.92 1.52 -0.87
CA ARG A 327 25.06 2.45 -0.96
C ARG A 327 24.86 3.66 -0.05
N PRO A 328 25.94 4.22 0.50
CA PRO A 328 25.84 5.39 1.37
C PRO A 328 25.49 6.65 0.56
N VAL A 329 24.49 7.38 1.01
CA VAL A 329 24.07 8.70 0.50
C VAL A 329 23.86 9.61 1.70
N ALA A 330 24.66 10.67 1.83
CA ALA A 330 24.69 11.51 3.03
C ALA A 330 24.82 10.70 4.36
N GLY A 331 25.54 9.57 4.31
CA GLY A 331 25.73 8.68 5.47
C GLY A 331 24.56 7.75 5.81
N VAL A 332 23.52 7.72 4.98
CA VAL A 332 22.40 6.77 5.06
C VAL A 332 22.54 5.71 3.97
N MET A 333 22.40 4.43 4.30
CA MET A 333 22.41 3.37 3.29
C MET A 333 21.07 3.32 2.56
N ILE A 334 21.08 3.62 1.27
CA ILE A 334 19.91 3.61 0.38
C ILE A 334 20.05 2.45 -0.61
N PRO A 335 19.01 1.63 -0.86
CA PRO A 335 19.06 0.60 -1.88
C PRO A 335 19.15 1.24 -3.27
N TYR A 336 20.20 0.94 -4.05
CA TYR A 336 20.31 1.38 -5.45
C TYR A 336 19.65 0.40 -6.42
N ARG A 337 19.26 -0.79 -5.95
CA ARG A 337 18.48 -1.72 -6.73
C ARG A 337 17.30 -2.21 -5.92
N TRP A 338 16.12 -2.22 -6.51
CA TRP A 338 15.02 -2.99 -5.97
C TRP A 338 14.10 -3.51 -7.06
N THR A 339 13.37 -4.56 -6.73
CA THR A 339 12.33 -5.14 -7.56
C THR A 339 10.99 -4.91 -6.88
N PHE A 340 10.09 -4.15 -7.51
CA PHE A 340 8.73 -3.95 -7.05
C PHE A 340 7.78 -4.86 -7.85
N THR A 341 7.15 -5.83 -7.19
CA THR A 341 6.30 -6.85 -7.83
C THR A 341 4.88 -6.78 -7.28
N TRP A 342 3.89 -6.80 -8.17
CA TRP A 342 2.46 -6.88 -7.87
C TRP A 342 1.80 -7.92 -8.78
N LEU A 343 0.51 -8.20 -8.60
CA LEU A 343 -0.17 -9.30 -9.31
C LEU A 343 -0.13 -9.18 -10.84
N ASP A 344 -0.07 -7.96 -11.37
CA ASP A 344 -0.13 -7.67 -12.79
C ASP A 344 1.16 -7.04 -13.34
N GLY A 345 2.29 -7.17 -12.62
CA GLY A 345 3.55 -6.64 -13.13
C GLY A 345 4.71 -6.66 -12.14
N ARG A 346 5.87 -6.27 -12.68
CA ARG A 346 7.12 -6.18 -11.93
C ARG A 346 7.98 -5.08 -12.53
N ASP A 347 8.53 -4.22 -11.68
CA ASP A 347 9.48 -3.17 -12.03
C ASP A 347 10.84 -3.46 -11.36
N ASN A 348 11.86 -3.73 -12.16
CA ASN A 348 13.25 -3.81 -11.71
C ASN A 348 13.89 -2.43 -11.82
N ILE A 349 14.03 -1.74 -10.70
CA ILE A 349 14.60 -0.39 -10.63
C ILE A 349 16.08 -0.47 -10.27
N VAL A 350 16.91 0.20 -11.06
CA VAL A 350 18.34 0.40 -10.81
C VAL A 350 18.63 1.89 -10.86
N LEU A 351 19.06 2.45 -9.73
CA LEU A 351 19.43 3.84 -9.58
C LEU A 351 20.86 4.08 -10.05
N THR A 352 21.06 5.19 -10.74
CA THR A 352 22.38 5.70 -11.10
C THR A 352 22.78 6.91 -10.27
N GLU A 353 21.79 7.64 -9.74
CA GLU A 353 22.00 8.88 -9.02
C GLU A 353 20.98 9.02 -7.89
N VAL A 354 21.44 9.47 -6.72
CA VAL A 354 20.59 9.89 -5.60
C VAL A 354 21.14 11.19 -5.04
N GLN A 355 20.36 12.26 -5.13
CA GLN A 355 20.67 13.57 -4.57
C GLN A 355 19.91 13.77 -3.26
N PRO A 356 20.59 13.75 -2.09
CA PRO A 356 19.94 13.93 -0.79
C PRO A 356 19.63 15.40 -0.50
N ASN A 357 18.61 15.64 0.31
CA ASN A 357 18.25 16.94 0.89
C ASN A 357 17.97 18.05 -0.15
N VAL A 358 17.44 17.68 -1.31
CA VAL A 358 17.05 18.60 -2.38
C VAL A 358 15.67 19.19 -2.11
N SER A 359 15.47 20.47 -2.45
CA SER A 359 14.13 21.07 -2.43
C SER A 359 13.27 20.49 -3.56
N ILE A 360 12.13 19.90 -3.21
CA ILE A 360 11.20 19.29 -4.17
C ILE A 360 9.93 20.11 -4.22
N GLU A 361 9.53 20.52 -5.43
CA GLU A 361 8.29 21.25 -5.66
C GLU A 361 7.08 20.41 -5.23
N PRO A 362 6.11 20.99 -4.49
CA PRO A 362 4.92 20.25 -4.04
C PRO A 362 4.13 19.59 -5.17
N ALA A 363 4.14 20.19 -6.37
CA ALA A 363 3.47 19.65 -7.56
C ALA A 363 3.99 18.26 -7.98
N LYS A 364 5.22 17.89 -7.60
CA LYS A 364 5.77 16.56 -7.88
C LYS A 364 5.05 15.44 -7.15
N PHE A 365 4.35 15.74 -6.05
CA PHE A 365 3.58 14.78 -5.26
C PHE A 365 2.09 14.79 -5.56
N ALA A 366 1.62 15.70 -6.42
CA ALA A 366 0.22 15.83 -6.75
C ALA A 366 -0.29 14.59 -7.49
N ARG A 367 -1.61 14.41 -7.51
CA ARG A 367 -2.28 13.43 -8.35
C ARG A 367 -1.81 13.58 -9.80
N PRO A 368 -1.36 12.51 -10.47
CA PRO A 368 -0.83 12.60 -11.82
C PRO A 368 -1.93 12.99 -12.81
N VAL A 369 -1.56 13.70 -13.88
CA VAL A 369 -2.47 14.16 -14.94
C VAL A 369 -1.97 13.60 -16.27
N PRO A 370 -2.83 13.01 -17.13
CA PRO A 370 -2.40 12.49 -18.43
C PRO A 370 -1.78 13.63 -19.23
N LYS A 371 -0.65 13.36 -19.88
CA LYS A 371 -0.01 14.31 -20.80
C LYS A 371 -0.43 14.03 -22.23
#